data_AF-A0A8T8D8N8-F1
#
_entry.id   AF-A0A8T8D8N8-F1
#
_cell.length_a   1.000
_cell.length_b   1.000
_cell.length_c   1.000
_cell.angle_alpha   90.00
_cell.angle_beta   90.00
_cell.angle_gamma   90.00
#
_symmetry.space_group_name_H-M   'P 1'
#
loop_
_entity.id
_entity.type
_entity.pdbx_description
1 polymer ?
#
loop_
_entity_poly.entity_id
_entity_poly.type
_entity_poly.pdbx_seq_one_letter_code
_entity_poly.pdbx_strand_id
1 'polypeptide(L)' 'MRIRPGQIVAHPELPLRGLVLAVRTNPACLMPVVVVRWENGVVEELDALRWGPLEDAPDEEDPPGG' A
#
# COMPACT_ATOMS: atom_id res chain seq x y z
N MET A 1 6.30 7.12 3.91
CA MET A 1 6.73 5.71 4.05
C MET A 1 5.98 4.90 3.01
N ARG A 2 6.67 4.27 2.05
CA ARG A 2 6.04 3.52 0.94
C ARG A 2 5.60 2.13 1.41
N ILE A 3 4.31 1.79 1.28
CA ILE A 3 3.84 0.42 1.52
C ILE A 3 4.38 -0.53 0.45
N ARG A 4 4.88 -1.70 0.87
CA ARG A 4 5.40 -2.75 -0.02
C ARG A 4 4.97 -4.14 0.44
N PRO A 5 4.83 -5.11 -0.49
CA PRO A 5 4.72 -6.52 -0.13
C PRO A 5 5.84 -6.96 0.82
N GLY A 6 5.51 -7.75 1.83
CA GLY A 6 6.43 -8.19 2.87
C GLY A 6 6.53 -7.24 4.08
N GLN A 7 5.93 -6.05 4.03
CA GLN A 7 5.93 -5.13 5.15
C GLN A 7 4.89 -5.50 6.22
N ILE A 8 5.23 -5.29 7.49
CA ILE A 8 4.28 -5.38 8.60
C ILE A 8 3.63 -4.02 8.83
N VAL A 9 2.31 -3.99 8.88
CA VAL A 9 1.49 -2.81 9.13
C VAL A 9 0.62 -3.02 10.38
N ALA A 10 0.17 -1.93 10.99
CA ALA A 10 -0.82 -1.95 12.07
C ALA A 10 -2.23 -1.76 11.50
N HIS A 11 -3.21 -2.45 12.07
CA HIS A 11 -4.61 -2.23 11.75
C HIS A 11 -5.06 -0.86 12.29
N PRO A 12 -5.79 -0.06 11.51
CA PRO A 12 -6.15 1.31 11.90
C PRO A 12 -7.11 1.38 13.10
N GLU A 13 -7.98 0.38 13.25
CA GLU A 13 -9.05 0.37 14.26
C GLU A 13 -8.87 -0.70 15.35
N LEU A 14 -7.95 -1.64 15.14
CA LEU A 14 -7.79 -2.81 16.00
C LEU A 14 -6.33 -2.91 16.43
N PRO A 15 -6.02 -3.42 17.63
CA PRO A 15 -4.64 -3.62 18.07
C PRO A 15 -4.03 -4.88 17.43
N LEU A 16 -4.03 -4.95 16.10
CA LEU A 16 -3.57 -6.10 15.32
C LEU A 16 -2.49 -5.68 14.33
N ARG A 17 -1.54 -6.58 14.05
CA ARG A 17 -0.59 -6.40 12.95
C ARG A 17 -0.97 -7.28 11.77
N GLY A 18 -0.51 -6.87 10.60
CA GLY A 18 -0.75 -7.60 9.35
C GLY A 18 0.45 -7.53 8.43
N LEU A 19 0.60 -8.57 7.62
CA LEU A 19 1.60 -8.66 6.57
C LEU A 19 0.99 -8.22 5.24
N VAL A 20 1.59 -7.22 4.61
CA VAL A 20 1.21 -6.83 3.24
C VAL A 20 1.59 -7.96 2.29
N LEU A 21 0.59 -8.55 1.65
CA LEU A 21 0.77 -9.60 0.65
C LEU A 21 1.00 -9.00 -0.74
N ALA A 22 0.23 -7.96 -1.10
CA ALA A 22 0.27 -7.35 -2.41
C ALA A 22 -0.21 -5.89 -2.35
N VAL A 23 0.23 -5.10 -3.32
CA VAL A 23 -0.35 -3.80 -3.66
C VAL A 23 -0.83 -3.91 -5.09
N ARG A 24 -2.11 -3.63 -5.33
CA ARG A 24 -2.74 -3.75 -6.65
C ARG A 24 -3.63 -2.55 -6.93
N THR A 25 -4.06 -2.41 -8.17
CA THR A 25 -5.03 -1.39 -8.57
C THR A 25 -6.41 -2.01 -8.66
N ASN A 26 -7.40 -1.42 -8.00
CA ASN A 26 -8.79 -1.86 -8.09
C ASN A 26 -9.33 -1.55 -9.49
N PRO A 27 -9.78 -2.55 -10.28
CA PRO A 27 -10.23 -2.32 -11.65
C PRO A 27 -11.52 -1.51 -11.76
N ALA A 28 -12.32 -1.39 -10.69
CA ALA A 28 -13.58 -0.66 -10.70
C ALA A 28 -13.40 0.87 -10.57
N CYS A 29 -12.36 1.32 -9.85
CA CYS A 29 -12.14 2.74 -9.54
C CYS A 29 -10.71 3.22 -9.82
N LEU A 30 -9.83 2.34 -10.29
CA LEU A 30 -8.41 2.59 -10.53
C LEU A 30 -7.61 3.05 -9.30
N MET A 31 -8.18 2.91 -8.10
CA MET A 31 -7.52 3.26 -6.87
C MET A 31 -6.56 2.15 -6.43
N PRO A 32 -5.38 2.50 -5.90
CA PRO A 32 -4.49 1.51 -5.33
C PRO A 32 -5.06 0.95 -4.03
N VAL A 33 -4.98 -0.37 -3.90
CA VAL A 33 -5.45 -1.15 -2.75
C VAL A 33 -4.34 -2.07 -2.27
N VAL A 34 -4.29 -2.28 -0.97
CA VAL A 34 -3.31 -3.13 -0.30
C VAL A 34 -4.03 -4.36 0.22
N VAL A 35 -3.48 -5.53 -0.10
CA VAL A 35 -3.94 -6.81 0.42
C VAL A 35 -3.11 -7.14 1.65
N VAL A 36 -3.75 -7.26 2.80
CA VAL A 36 -3.09 -7.53 4.08
C VAL A 36 -3.62 -8.82 4.67
N ARG A 37 -2.71 -9.68 5.15
CA ARG A 37 -3.07 -10.82 6.00
C ARG A 37 -2.78 -10.45 7.45
N TRP A 38 -3.83 -10.35 8.25
CA TRP A 38 -3.76 -10.05 9.67
C TRP A 38 -3.32 -11.26 10.49
N GLU A 39 -2.81 -11.01 11.70
CA GLU A 39 -2.38 -12.06 12.64
C GLU A 39 -3.53 -12.98 13.09
N ASN A 40 -4.78 -12.54 12.99
CA ASN A 40 -5.97 -13.38 13.23
C ASN A 40 -6.31 -14.32 12.05
N GLY A 41 -5.52 -14.29 10.97
CA GLY A 41 -5.70 -15.11 9.77
C GLY A 41 -6.63 -14.52 8.70
N VAL A 42 -7.29 -13.40 8.98
CA VAL A 42 -8.16 -12.72 8.02
C VAL A 42 -7.33 -12.03 6.94
N VAL A 43 -7.78 -12.12 5.69
CA VAL A 43 -7.20 -11.39 4.56
C VAL A 43 -8.18 -10.31 4.15
N GLU A 44 -7.71 -9.06 4.13
CA GLU A 44 -8.51 -7.90 3.72
C GLU A 44 -7.82 -7.12 2.61
N GLU A 45 -8.65 -6.51 1.75
CA GLU A 45 -8.24 -5.52 0.77
C GLU A 45 -8.72 -4.16 1.24
N LEU A 46 -7.82 -3.19 1.30
CA LEU A 46 -8.08 -1.88 1.87
C LEU A 46 -7.45 -0.81 1.01
N ASP A 47 -8.02 0.39 1.03
CA ASP A 47 -7.50 1.53 0.28
C ASP A 47 -6.11 1.91 0.74
N ALA A 48 -5.18 1.96 -0.21
CA ALA A 48 -3.79 2.22 0.07
C ALA A 48 -3.55 3.64 0.63
N LEU A 49 -4.47 4.57 0.37
CA LEU A 49 -4.52 5.92 0.96
C LEU A 49 -4.59 5.92 2.49
N ARG A 50 -5.15 4.88 3.13
CA ARG A 50 -5.24 4.79 4.59
C ARG A 50 -3.88 4.66 5.29
N TRP A 51 -2.83 4.31 4.54
CA TRP A 51 -1.49 4.09 5.08
C TRP A 51 -0.47 5.15 4.65
N GLY A 52 -0.95 6.26 4.09
CA GLY A 52 -0.12 7.38 3.64
C GLY A 52 0.11 7.40 2.13
N PRO A 53 0.84 8.40 1.63
CA PRO A 53 1.04 8.59 0.20
C PRO A 53 1.76 7.39 -0.42
N LEU A 54 1.16 6.88 -1.49
CA LEU A 54 1.83 6.01 -2.45
C LEU A 54 2.45 6.98 -3.44
N GLU A 55 3.77 7.02 -3.55
CA GLU A 55 4.39 7.86 -4.56
C GLU A 55 3.89 7.39 -5.94
N ASP A 56 3.23 8.30 -6.66
CA ASP A 56 3.18 8.27 -8.11
C ASP A 56 4.62 8.15 -8.63
N ALA A 57 4.78 7.44 -9.75
CA ALA A 57 6.08 7.16 -10.36
C ALA A 57 6.97 8.42 -10.38
N PRO A 58 8.29 8.29 -10.19
CA PRO A 58 9.18 9.45 -10.20
C PRO A 58 8.97 10.20 -11.52
N ASP A 59 8.64 11.50 -11.41
CA ASP A 59 8.83 12.45 -12.49
C ASP A 59 10.19 12.18 -13.12
N GLU A 60 10.18 11.95 -14.44
CA GLU A 60 11.39 11.84 -15.24
C GLU A 60 12.32 12.99 -14.86
N GLU A 61 13.49 12.64 -14.34
CA GLU A 61 14.60 13.55 -14.10
C GLU A 61 14.90 14.27 -15.43
N ASP A 62 14.46 15.53 -15.55
CA ASP A 62 14.96 16.43 -16.58
C ASP A 62 16.48 16.53 -16.41
N PRO A 63 17.29 16.10 -17.39
CA PRO A 63 18.73 16.00 -17.21
C PRO A 63 19.33 17.41 -17.07
N PRO A 64 20.35 17.60 -16.22
CA PRO A 64 21.04 18.88 -16.17
C PRO A 64 21.92 19.00 -17.42
N GLY A 65 21.63 19.97 -18.29
CA GLY A 65 22.52 20.35 -19.38
C GLY A 65 22.06 21.66 -20.00
N GLY A 66 22.85 22.71 -20.14
CA GLY A 66 24.28 22.95 -19.89
C GLY A 66 24.57 24.40 -20.26
#